data_AF-A0AAP9YH23-F1
#
_entry.id   AF-A0AAP9YH23-F1
#
_cell.length_a   1.000
_cell.length_b   1.000
_cell.length_c   1.000
_cell.angle_alpha   90.00
_cell.angle_beta   90.00
_cell.angle_gamma   90.00
#
_symmetry.space_group_name_H-M   'P 1'
#
loop_
_entity.id
_entity.type
_entity.pdbx_description
1 polymer ?
#
loop_
_entity_poly.entity_id
_entity_poly.type
_entity_poly.pdbx_seq_one_letter_code
_entity_poly.pdbx_strand_id
1 'polypeptide(L)' 'MSIDTKIDTETRHITPAGGNVFADLGFGPEEAAALKAESQRIISEKLAIKESLTMELADRIGAKKVK' A
#
# COMPACT_ATOMS: atom_id res chain seq x y z
N MET A 1 40.51 -13.03 0.27
CA MET A 1 39.31 -12.95 1.12
C MET A 1 38.16 -12.55 0.21
N SER A 2 37.33 -13.51 -0.21
CA SER A 2 36.07 -13.20 -0.90
C SER A 2 35.06 -12.87 0.18
N ILE A 3 34.59 -11.62 0.22
CA ILE A 3 33.40 -11.27 1.00
C ILE A 3 32.20 -11.68 0.14
N ASP A 4 31.68 -12.87 0.38
CA ASP A 4 30.35 -13.23 -0.10
C ASP A 4 29.34 -12.30 0.60
N THR A 5 29.00 -11.19 -0.05
CA THR A 5 27.99 -10.22 0.40
C THR A 5 26.60 -10.85 0.28
N LYS A 6 26.31 -11.85 1.13
CA LYS A 6 24.97 -12.42 1.26
C LYS A 6 24.08 -11.33 1.87
N ILE A 7 23.21 -10.76 1.04
CA ILE A 7 22.18 -9.83 1.49
C ILE A 7 21.17 -10.62 2.32
N ASP A 8 21.01 -10.25 3.59
CA ASP A 8 19.97 -10.79 4.45
C ASP A 8 18.60 -10.37 3.91
N THR A 9 17.80 -11.35 3.49
CA THR A 9 16.45 -11.16 2.94
C THR A 9 15.39 -11.81 3.83
N GLU A 10 15.79 -12.30 5.00
CA GLU A 10 14.88 -13.00 5.90
C GLU A 10 13.88 -12.03 6.55
N THR A 11 12.60 -12.39 6.48
CA THR A 11 11.52 -11.61 7.11
C THR A 11 11.45 -11.98 8.58
N ARG A 12 11.72 -11.02 9.47
CA ARG A 12 11.74 -11.26 10.93
C ARG A 12 10.38 -11.02 11.60
N HIS A 13 9.53 -10.20 10.98
CA HIS A 13 8.24 -9.81 11.53
C HIS A 13 7.20 -9.71 10.41
N ILE A 14 6.03 -10.28 10.64
CA ILE A 14 4.88 -10.22 9.73
C ILE A 14 3.70 -9.71 10.54
N THR A 15 3.16 -8.56 10.16
CA THR A 15 1.89 -8.07 10.71
C THR A 15 0.76 -8.94 10.17
N PRO A 16 -0.09 -9.53 11.03
CA PRO A 16 -1.25 -10.30 10.58
C PRO A 16 -2.21 -9.48 9.74
N ALA A 17 -3.00 -10.15 8.89
CA ALA A 17 -4.08 -9.49 8.16
C ALA A 17 -5.07 -8.84 9.14
N GLY A 18 -5.42 -7.58 8.88
CA GLY A 18 -6.26 -6.78 9.79
C GLY A 18 -5.53 -6.25 11.03
N GLY A 19 -4.27 -6.62 11.25
CA GLY A 19 -3.40 -6.13 12.32
C GLY A 19 -3.03 -4.66 12.19
N ASN A 20 -2.20 -4.16 13.11
CA ASN A 20 -1.72 -2.79 13.08
C ASN A 20 -0.18 -2.78 13.09
N VAL A 21 0.42 -2.59 11.91
CA VAL A 21 1.88 -2.55 11.77
C VAL A 21 2.51 -1.44 12.63
N PHE A 22 1.81 -0.34 12.88
CA PHE A 22 2.31 0.72 13.76
C PHE A 22 2.41 0.23 15.22
N ALA A 23 1.48 -0.59 15.68
CA ALA A 23 1.60 -1.19 17.02
C ALA A 23 2.79 -2.16 17.07
N ASP A 24 2.98 -2.97 16.01
CA ASP A 24 4.10 -3.92 15.91
C ASP A 24 5.48 -3.21 15.87
N LEU A 25 5.53 -1.98 15.36
CA LEU A 25 6.71 -1.13 15.33
C LEU A 25 6.97 -0.37 16.65
N GLY A 26 6.09 -0.50 17.64
CA GLY A 26 6.27 0.07 18.98
C GLY A 26 5.63 1.45 19.20
N PHE A 27 4.76 1.92 18.29
CA PHE A 27 3.97 3.12 18.55
C PHE A 27 2.95 2.88 19.68
N GLY A 28 2.62 3.93 20.43
CA GLY A 28 1.59 3.86 21.46
C GLY A 28 0.23 3.45 20.89
N PRO A 29 -0.67 2.84 21.67
CA PRO A 29 -1.92 2.28 21.15
C PRO A 29 -2.82 3.33 20.47
N GLU A 30 -2.92 4.54 21.04
CA GLU A 30 -3.70 5.63 20.44
C GLU A 30 -3.07 6.14 19.14
N GLU A 31 -1.76 6.37 19.16
CA GLU A 31 -1.01 6.84 17.98
C GLU A 31 -1.04 5.81 16.86
N ALA A 32 -0.80 4.54 17.17
CA ALA A 32 -0.88 3.45 16.22
C ALA A 32 -2.28 3.36 15.59
N ALA A 33 -3.35 3.51 16.38
CA ALA A 33 -4.71 3.51 15.87
C ALA A 33 -4.97 4.70 14.94
N ALA A 34 -4.52 5.90 15.30
CA ALA A 34 -4.63 7.10 14.48
C ALA A 34 -3.88 6.97 13.16
N LEU A 35 -2.63 6.48 13.19
CA LEU A 35 -1.81 6.24 12.00
C LEU A 35 -2.44 5.18 11.07
N LYS A 36 -3.02 4.11 11.64
CA LYS A 36 -3.74 3.09 10.87
C LYS A 36 -4.95 3.68 10.16
N ALA A 37 -5.78 4.45 10.88
CA ALA A 37 -6.97 5.07 10.32
C ALA A 37 -6.62 6.06 9.19
N GLU A 38 -5.60 6.89 9.41
CA GLU A 38 -5.14 7.84 8.40
C GLU A 38 -4.57 7.14 7.16
N SER A 39 -3.77 6.09 7.36
CA SER A 39 -3.27 5.27 6.26
C SER A 39 -4.40 4.66 5.43
N GLN A 40 -5.43 4.11 6.08
CA GLN A 40 -6.61 3.55 5.42
C GLN A 40 -7.37 4.61 4.61
N ARG A 41 -7.51 5.83 5.15
CA ARG A 41 -8.13 6.96 4.45
C ARG A 41 -7.37 7.29 3.17
N ILE A 42 -6.04 7.47 3.25
CA ILE A 42 -5.19 7.79 2.10
C ILE A 42 -5.24 6.69 1.04
N ILE A 43 -5.21 5.41 1.45
CA ILE A 43 -5.32 4.28 0.51
C ILE A 43 -6.65 4.32 -0.23
N SER A 44 -7.75 4.54 0.49
CA SER A 44 -9.09 4.58 -0.09
C SER A 44 -9.25 5.73 -1.08
N GLU A 45 -8.76 6.92 -0.74
CA GLU A 45 -8.77 8.08 -1.63
C GLU A 45 -7.95 7.84 -2.90
N LYS A 46 -6.73 7.31 -2.76
CA LYS A 46 -5.88 6.99 -3.90
C LYS A 46 -6.49 5.90 -4.78
N LEU A 47 -7.16 4.91 -4.18
CA LEU A 47 -7.83 3.85 -4.93
C LEU A 47 -8.98 4.41 -5.76
N ALA A 48 -9.82 5.26 -5.18
CA ALA A 48 -10.94 5.90 -5.87
C ALA A 48 -10.47 6.76 -7.06
N ILE A 49 -9.38 7.54 -6.88
CA ILE A 49 -8.79 8.33 -7.97
C ILE A 49 -8.27 7.42 -9.08
N LYS A 50 -7.54 6.35 -8.72
CA LYS A 50 -7.01 5.39 -9.69
C LYS A 50 -8.15 4.76 -10.50
N GLU A 51 -9.23 4.36 -9.86
CA GLU A 51 -10.40 3.75 -10.51
C GLU A 51 -11.08 4.74 -11.45
N SER A 52 -11.34 5.96 -11.00
CA SER A 52 -11.92 7.02 -11.84
C SER A 52 -11.06 7.32 -13.06
N LEU A 53 -9.75 7.46 -12.88
CA LEU A 53 -8.82 7.72 -13.99
C LEU A 53 -8.74 6.53 -14.95
N THR A 54 -8.70 5.31 -14.42
CA THR A 54 -8.65 4.10 -15.25
C THR A 54 -9.91 3.97 -16.09
N MET A 55 -11.07 4.30 -15.53
CA MET A 55 -12.35 4.30 -16.24
C MET A 55 -12.38 5.35 -17.36
N GLU A 56 -11.96 6.59 -17.08
CA GLU A 56 -11.89 7.64 -18.10
C GLU A 56 -10.92 7.27 -19.25
N LEU A 57 -9.76 6.71 -18.92
CA LEU A 57 -8.79 6.25 -19.91
C LEU A 57 -9.34 5.08 -20.74
N ALA A 58 -10.03 4.12 -20.10
CA ALA A 58 -10.68 3.02 -20.79
C ALA A 58 -11.75 3.51 -21.76
N ASP A 59 -12.56 4.50 -21.37
CA ASP A 59 -13.56 5.14 -22.23
C ASP A 59 -12.90 5.83 -23.43
N ARG A 60 -11.81 6.58 -23.22
CA ARG A 60 -11.09 7.27 -24.31
C ARG A 60 -10.37 6.33 -25.27
N ILE A 61 -9.83 5.22 -24.78
CA ILE A 61 -9.20 4.19 -25.62
C ILE A 61 -10.26 3.37 -26.37
N GLY A 62 -11.36 3.02 -25.71
CA GLY A 62 -12.51 2.34 -26.32
C GLY A 62 -13.15 3.17 -27.43
N ALA A 63 -13.32 4.48 -27.21
CA ALA A 63 -13.88 5.42 -28.18
C ALA A 63 -13.00 5.60 -29.44
N LYS A 64 -11.69 5.34 -29.37
CA LYS A 64 -10.78 5.43 -30.52
C LYS A 64 -10.75 4.19 -31.42
N LYS A 65 -11.42 3.10 -31.07
CA LYS A 65 -11.50 1.90 -31.92
C LYS A 65 -12.70 1.87 -32.88
N VAL A 66 -13.48 2.95 -32.96
CA VAL A 66 -14.59 3.06 -33.92
C VAL A 66 -14.48 4.39 -34.69
N LYS A 67 -13.51 4.47 -35.60
CA LYS A 67 -13.63 4.96 -37.00
C LYS A 67 -12.27 5.03 -37.67
#